data_AF-A0A9D8ISH4-F1
#
_entry.id   AF-A0A9D8ISH4-F1
#
_cell.length_a   1.000
_cell.length_b   1.000
_cell.length_c   1.000
_cell.angle_alpha   90.00
_cell.angle_beta   90.00
_cell.angle_gamma   90.00
#
_symmetry.space_group_name_H-M   'P 1'
#
loop_
_entity.id
_entity.type
_entity.pdbx_description
1 polymer ?
#
loop_
_entity_poly.entity_id
_entity_poly.type
_entity_poly.pdbx_seq_one_letter_code
_entity_poly.pdbx_strand_id
1 'polypeptide(L)'
;MRFEPSIKVAYIVACATLLSGAIGFRGAVRALNAFLHKQPAPLREPLTTLPMTFGKWRSMTKDEQLAPEVIEELGTSSYLNRVYSIDGDPAKGSLHLHIAFYTGMIDSVPHVPERCFTAGGGLEERAPPKQIRVPVDRSRWRDGEGPTNLASGARYPLATVADPVTLRQDEVVLPLGETLLTMIEFEQKNDPELLILGGYFFVANGRITPSAYSI
;
A
#
# COMPACT_ATOMS: atom_id res chain seq x y z
N MET A 1 -42.23 -26.72 2.92
CA MET A 1 -42.35 -25.79 1.78
C MET A 1 -42.24 -26.58 0.48
N ARG A 2 -43.20 -26.45 -0.45
CA ARG A 2 -43.13 -27.03 -1.80
C ARG A 2 -42.84 -25.88 -2.76
N PHE A 3 -41.66 -25.87 -3.36
CA PHE A 3 -41.30 -24.89 -4.39
C PHE A 3 -42.06 -25.17 -5.68
N GLU A 4 -42.49 -24.11 -6.36
CA GLU A 4 -43.10 -24.19 -7.68
C GLU A 4 -42.14 -24.86 -8.69
N PRO A 5 -42.66 -25.61 -9.67
CA PRO A 5 -41.82 -26.29 -10.67
C PRO A 5 -40.89 -25.36 -11.45
N SER A 6 -41.34 -24.13 -11.74
CA SER A 6 -40.57 -23.07 -12.39
C SER A 6 -39.30 -22.70 -11.60
N ILE A 7 -39.42 -22.57 -10.28
CA ILE A 7 -38.31 -22.24 -9.38
C ILE A 7 -37.27 -23.37 -9.37
N LYS A 8 -37.71 -24.64 -9.39
CA LYS A 8 -36.80 -25.79 -9.44
C LYS A 8 -36.02 -25.84 -10.75
N VAL A 9 -36.68 -25.57 -11.87
CA VAL A 9 -36.02 -25.52 -13.18
C VAL A 9 -35.01 -24.39 -13.24
N ALA A 10 -35.38 -23.18 -12.82
CA ALA A 10 -34.48 -22.03 -12.76
C ALA A 10 -33.26 -22.31 -11.87
N TYR A 11 -33.47 -22.93 -10.70
CA TYR A 11 -32.41 -23.32 -9.78
C TYR A 11 -31.46 -24.34 -10.41
N ILE A 12 -31.98 -25.39 -11.06
CA ILE A 12 -31.16 -26.40 -11.73
C ILE A 12 -30.33 -25.78 -12.85
N VAL A 13 -30.92 -24.89 -13.66
CA VAL A 13 -30.21 -24.20 -14.73
C VAL A 13 -29.11 -23.29 -14.18
N ALA A 14 -29.38 -22.55 -13.11
CA ALA A 14 -28.39 -21.72 -12.44
C ALA A 14 -27.22 -22.56 -11.90
N CYS A 15 -27.52 -23.65 -11.18
CA CYS A 15 -26.51 -24.58 -10.69
C CYS A 15 -25.69 -25.21 -11.82
N ALA A 16 -26.33 -25.66 -12.90
CA ALA A 16 -25.67 -26.25 -14.05
C ALA A 16 -24.74 -25.24 -14.76
N THR A 17 -25.17 -23.98 -14.87
CA THR A 17 -24.37 -22.88 -15.44
C THR A 17 -23.15 -22.56 -14.58
N LEU A 18 -23.32 -22.50 -13.26
CA LEU A 18 -22.20 -22.28 -12.33
C LEU A 18 -21.21 -23.46 -12.35
N LEU A 19 -21.70 -24.69 -12.39
CA LEU A 19 -20.87 -25.89 -12.46
C LEU A 19 -20.11 -25.98 -13.78
N SER A 20 -20.78 -25.73 -14.90
CA SER A 20 -20.14 -25.73 -16.22
C SER A 20 -19.09 -24.62 -16.34
N GLY A 21 -19.39 -23.42 -15.82
CA GLY A 21 -18.44 -22.32 -15.73
C GLY A 21 -17.22 -22.68 -14.88
N ALA A 22 -17.41 -23.23 -13.68
CA ALA A 22 -16.32 -23.60 -12.78
C ALA A 22 -15.41 -24.68 -13.36
N ILE A 23 -15.98 -25.73 -13.97
CA ILE A 23 -15.22 -26.83 -14.59
C ILE A 23 -14.54 -26.35 -15.87
N GLY A 24 -15.28 -25.65 -16.73
CA GLY A 24 -14.78 -25.13 -18.02
C GLY A 24 -13.64 -24.14 -17.83
N PHE A 25 -13.76 -23.20 -16.89
CA PHE A 25 -12.72 -22.23 -16.57
C PHE A 25 -11.44 -22.91 -16.05
N ARG A 26 -11.57 -23.82 -15.08
CA ARG A 26 -10.42 -24.58 -14.56
C ARG A 26 -9.74 -25.44 -15.64
N GLY A 27 -10.54 -26.06 -16.51
CA GLY A 27 -10.05 -26.84 -17.64
C GLY A 27 -9.28 -25.97 -18.64
N ALA A 28 -9.84 -24.81 -19.00
CA ALA A 28 -9.22 -23.85 -19.91
C ALA A 28 -7.90 -23.30 -19.35
N VAL A 29 -7.87 -22.87 -18.08
CA VAL A 29 -6.65 -22.35 -17.43
C VAL A 29 -5.53 -23.40 -17.43
N ARG A 30 -5.86 -24.67 -17.12
CA ARG A 30 -4.89 -25.77 -17.18
C ARG A 30 -4.41 -26.06 -18.60
N ALA A 31 -5.32 -26.12 -19.56
CA ALA A 31 -4.97 -26.43 -20.95
C ALA A 31 -4.12 -25.33 -21.61
N LEU A 32 -4.40 -24.07 -21.27
CA LEU A 32 -3.71 -22.91 -21.82
C LEU A 32 -2.41 -22.56 -21.07
N ASN A 33 -2.11 -23.23 -19.94
CA ASN A 33 -1.04 -22.84 -19.00
C ASN A 33 -1.05 -21.34 -18.68
N ALA A 34 -2.23 -20.73 -18.69
CA ALA A 34 -2.41 -19.30 -18.54
C ALA A 34 -2.39 -18.96 -17.04
N PHE A 35 -1.19 -18.85 -16.48
CA PHE A 35 -0.99 -18.31 -15.15
C PHE A 35 -0.35 -16.93 -15.28
N LEU A 36 -1.04 -15.93 -14.77
CA LEU A 36 -0.37 -14.67 -14.45
C LEU A 36 0.66 -15.02 -13.38
N HIS A 37 1.91 -14.62 -13.59
CA HIS A 37 2.98 -14.77 -12.63
C HIS A 37 3.73 -13.45 -12.56
N LYS A 38 3.52 -12.71 -11.47
CA LYS A 38 4.23 -11.46 -11.25
C LYS A 38 5.60 -11.80 -10.66
N GLN A 39 6.67 -11.49 -11.37
CA GLN A 39 8.00 -11.69 -10.83
C GLN A 39 8.23 -10.74 -9.64
N PRO A 40 8.88 -11.22 -8.55
CA PRO A 40 9.22 -10.37 -7.43
C PRO A 40 10.31 -9.37 -7.86
N ALA A 41 10.08 -8.09 -7.58
CA ALA A 41 11.11 -7.07 -7.52
C ALA A 41 11.74 -7.07 -6.12
N PRO A 42 13.06 -7.21 -5.98
CA PRO A 42 13.73 -7.08 -4.69
C PRO A 42 13.78 -5.62 -4.25
N LEU A 43 13.80 -5.40 -2.93
CA LEU A 43 14.19 -4.12 -2.37
C LEU A 43 15.66 -3.83 -2.70
N ARG A 44 15.97 -2.58 -3.05
CA ARG A 44 17.37 -2.15 -3.23
C ARG A 44 18.12 -2.13 -1.91
N GLU A 45 17.45 -1.70 -0.85
CA GLU A 45 17.96 -1.65 0.52
C GLU A 45 16.86 -2.09 1.49
N PRO A 46 17.22 -2.65 2.66
CA PRO A 46 16.26 -2.91 3.73
C PRO A 46 15.52 -1.63 4.14
N LEU A 47 14.21 -1.72 4.42
CA LEU A 47 13.42 -0.57 4.89
C LEU A 47 13.95 0.05 6.19
N THR A 48 14.73 -0.70 6.96
CA THR A 48 15.38 -0.27 8.19
C THR A 48 16.46 0.79 7.97
N THR A 49 16.92 1.03 6.72
CA THR A 49 17.86 2.10 6.39
C THR A 49 17.25 3.50 6.49
N LEU A 50 15.92 3.60 6.59
CA LEU A 50 15.26 4.87 6.90
C LEU A 50 15.83 5.47 8.19
N PRO A 51 16.06 6.79 8.23
CA PRO A 51 16.77 7.41 9.33
C PRO A 51 15.98 7.33 10.64
N MET A 52 16.68 7.12 11.75
CA MET A 52 16.08 7.13 13.10
C MET A 52 15.69 8.54 13.57
N THR A 53 16.13 9.58 12.86
CA THR A 53 15.86 10.98 13.19
C THR A 53 15.72 11.80 11.93
N PHE A 54 14.69 12.64 11.86
CA PHE A 54 14.52 13.64 10.81
C PHE A 54 13.95 14.93 11.40
N GLY A 55 14.73 16.02 11.31
CA GLY A 55 14.39 17.26 12.00
C GLY A 55 14.24 17.05 13.51
N LYS A 56 13.06 17.39 14.05
CA LYS A 56 12.73 17.18 15.48
C LYS A 56 12.19 15.79 15.80
N TRP A 57 11.85 15.00 14.80
CA TRP A 57 11.27 13.67 15.00
C TRP A 57 12.38 12.67 15.25
N ARG A 58 12.29 11.93 16.37
CA ARG A 58 13.26 10.91 16.74
C ARG A 58 12.53 9.63 17.13
N SER A 59 12.97 8.52 16.54
CA SER A 59 12.61 7.19 17.02
C SER A 59 13.61 6.79 18.12
N MET A 60 13.08 6.54 19.32
CA MET A 60 13.86 6.08 20.48
C MET A 60 13.75 4.57 20.70
N THR A 61 12.82 3.92 19.99
CA THR A 61 12.51 2.51 20.12
C THR A 61 13.04 1.72 18.92
N LYS A 62 13.15 0.41 19.09
CA LYS A 62 13.37 -0.50 17.96
C LYS A 62 12.11 -0.55 17.10
N ASP A 63 12.29 -0.87 15.82
CA ASP A 63 11.19 -1.12 14.91
C ASP A 63 10.27 -2.22 15.46
N GLU A 64 8.97 -1.94 15.45
CA GLU A 64 7.97 -2.84 15.99
C GLU A 64 7.84 -4.07 15.08
N GLN A 65 7.87 -5.25 15.69
CA GLN A 65 7.65 -6.51 14.99
C GLN A 65 6.16 -6.86 15.06
N LEU A 66 5.57 -7.13 13.91
CA LEU A 66 4.21 -7.62 13.82
C LEU A 66 4.15 -9.10 14.22
N ALA A 67 3.02 -9.50 14.80
CA ALA A 67 2.77 -10.90 15.09
C ALA A 67 2.69 -11.71 13.78
N PRO A 68 3.07 -13.00 13.77
CA PRO A 68 3.08 -13.83 12.57
C PRO A 68 1.74 -13.84 11.82
N GLU A 69 0.64 -13.84 12.55
CA GLU A 69 -0.72 -13.85 12.01
C GLU A 69 -1.01 -12.55 11.24
N VAL A 70 -0.54 -11.42 11.77
CA VAL A 70 -0.69 -10.11 11.11
C VAL A 70 0.19 -10.02 9.86
N ILE A 71 1.38 -10.65 9.87
CA ILE A 71 2.25 -10.70 8.70
C ILE A 71 1.62 -11.53 7.58
N GLU A 72 0.95 -12.63 7.92
CA GLU A 72 0.21 -13.46 6.97
C GLU A 72 -0.94 -12.67 6.33
N GLU A 73 -1.74 -11.98 7.14
CA GLU A 73 -2.83 -11.12 6.65
C GLU A 73 -2.33 -9.94 5.82
N LEU A 74 -1.21 -9.32 6.24
CA LEU A 74 -0.57 -8.23 5.51
C LEU A 74 -0.07 -8.70 4.14
N GLY A 75 0.23 -9.98 3.97
CA GLY A 75 0.68 -10.55 2.70
C GLY A 75 2.11 -10.15 2.30
N THR A 76 2.90 -9.55 3.20
CA THR A 76 4.32 -9.29 2.98
C THR A 76 5.11 -9.32 4.27
N SER A 77 6.30 -9.91 4.21
CA SER A 77 7.31 -9.85 5.28
C SER A 77 8.24 -8.65 5.16
N SER A 78 8.17 -7.90 4.06
CA SER A 78 8.95 -6.68 3.85
C SER A 78 8.14 -5.47 4.33
N TYR A 79 8.24 -5.17 5.61
CA TYR A 79 7.56 -4.03 6.23
C TYR A 79 8.47 -3.28 7.20
N LEU A 80 8.05 -2.05 7.56
CA LEU A 80 8.63 -1.25 8.64
C LEU A 80 7.50 -0.65 9.46
N ASN A 81 7.52 -0.90 10.77
CA ASN A 81 6.70 -0.19 11.76
C ASN A 81 7.63 0.59 12.68
N ARG A 82 7.51 1.91 12.70
CA ARG A 82 8.35 2.77 13.52
C ARG A 82 7.58 3.93 14.09
N VAL A 83 7.79 4.19 15.37
CA VAL A 83 7.22 5.34 16.08
C VAL A 83 8.28 6.44 16.19
N TYR A 84 7.91 7.65 15.81
CA TYR A 84 8.72 8.84 16.05
C TYR A 84 8.03 9.76 17.04
N SER A 85 8.82 10.42 17.89
CA SER A 85 8.31 11.43 18.82
C SER A 85 9.09 12.72 18.69
N ILE A 86 8.44 13.85 18.96
CA ILE A 86 9.07 15.17 18.90
C ILE A 86 10.10 15.29 20.02
N ASP A 87 11.36 15.54 19.66
CA ASP A 87 12.53 15.53 20.54
C ASP A 87 12.72 14.22 21.34
N GLY A 88 12.08 13.12 20.89
CA GLY A 88 12.05 11.84 21.62
C GLY A 88 11.04 11.79 22.78
N ASP A 89 10.13 12.77 22.88
CA ASP A 89 9.09 12.84 23.91
C ASP A 89 7.68 12.62 23.30
N PRO A 90 7.04 11.46 23.52
CA PRO A 90 5.72 11.15 22.98
C PRO A 90 4.63 12.15 23.41
N ALA A 91 4.78 12.80 24.58
CA ALA A 91 3.80 13.76 25.07
C ALA A 91 3.74 15.04 24.22
N LYS A 92 4.82 15.35 23.48
CA LYS A 92 4.85 16.48 22.53
C LYS A 92 4.21 16.13 21.18
N GLY A 93 4.05 14.85 20.89
CA GLY A 93 3.51 14.36 19.62
C GLY A 93 4.16 13.04 19.21
N SER A 94 3.34 12.15 18.64
CA SER A 94 3.76 10.84 18.13
C SER A 94 3.36 10.67 16.66
N LEU A 95 4.21 10.04 15.87
CA LEU A 95 3.96 9.64 14.49
C LEU A 95 4.25 8.15 14.34
N HIS A 96 3.23 7.39 13.96
CA HIS A 96 3.35 5.97 13.64
C HIS A 96 3.55 5.82 12.13
N LEU A 97 4.74 5.44 11.71
CA LEU A 97 5.08 5.15 10.32
C LEU A 97 4.93 3.66 10.06
N HIS A 98 4.07 3.31 9.11
CA HIS A 98 3.96 1.97 8.54
C HIS A 98 4.33 2.01 7.05
N ILE A 99 5.22 1.11 6.63
CA ILE A 99 5.55 0.88 5.22
C ILE A 99 5.43 -0.60 4.95
N ALA A 100 4.68 -0.98 3.93
CA ALA A 100 4.59 -2.35 3.44
C ALA A 100 5.02 -2.41 1.97
N PHE A 101 5.95 -3.30 1.65
CA PHE A 101 6.45 -3.51 0.29
C PHE A 101 5.93 -4.83 -0.26
N TYR A 102 5.03 -4.74 -1.24
CA TYR A 102 4.40 -5.89 -1.88
C TYR A 102 5.15 -6.29 -3.14
N THR A 103 5.52 -7.56 -3.24
CA THR A 103 6.27 -8.08 -4.38
C THR A 103 5.90 -9.53 -4.66
N GLY A 104 6.00 -9.97 -5.91
CA GLY A 104 5.77 -11.38 -6.29
C GLY A 104 4.31 -11.86 -6.25
N MET A 105 3.34 -10.97 -5.97
CA MET A 105 1.92 -11.30 -5.90
C MET A 105 1.08 -10.42 -6.85
N ILE A 106 -0.01 -10.99 -7.38
CA ILE A 106 -0.87 -10.34 -8.37
C ILE A 106 -1.95 -9.48 -7.71
N ASP A 107 -2.39 -9.86 -6.52
CA ASP A 107 -3.55 -9.27 -5.86
C ASP A 107 -3.22 -8.89 -4.40
N SER A 108 -2.43 -7.83 -4.23
CA SER A 108 -2.17 -7.26 -2.91
C SER A 108 -3.26 -6.25 -2.58
N VAL A 109 -4.07 -6.52 -1.56
CA VAL A 109 -5.05 -5.57 -1.05
C VAL A 109 -4.34 -4.63 -0.07
N PRO A 110 -4.18 -3.34 -0.39
CA PRO A 110 -3.53 -2.42 0.52
C PRO A 110 -4.41 -2.12 1.74
N HIS A 111 -3.79 -2.03 2.91
CA HIS A 111 -4.43 -1.57 4.14
C HIS A 111 -4.46 -0.04 4.17
N VAL A 112 -5.66 0.54 4.15
CA VAL A 112 -5.88 2.00 4.22
C VAL A 112 -6.59 2.36 5.53
N PRO A 113 -6.29 3.52 6.15
CA PRO A 113 -6.91 3.95 7.39
C PRO A 113 -8.44 3.97 7.36
N GLU A 114 -9.09 4.44 6.28
CA GLU A 114 -10.57 4.48 6.19
C GLU A 114 -11.24 3.12 6.40
N ARG A 115 -10.56 2.03 6.01
CA ARG A 115 -11.08 0.67 6.17
C ARG A 115 -10.65 0.08 7.51
N CYS A 116 -9.36 0.19 7.83
CA CYS A 116 -8.79 -0.52 8.98
C CYS A 116 -9.15 0.13 10.32
N PHE A 117 -9.16 1.46 10.41
CA PHE A 117 -9.42 2.15 11.68
C PHE A 117 -10.91 2.13 12.03
N THR A 118 -11.78 2.29 11.02
CA THR A 118 -13.23 2.20 11.18
C THR A 118 -13.69 0.78 11.49
N ALA A 119 -13.13 -0.24 10.82
CA ALA A 119 -13.49 -1.65 11.07
C ALA A 119 -13.10 -2.13 12.48
N GLY A 120 -12.06 -1.54 13.08
CA GLY A 120 -11.66 -1.81 14.47
C GLY A 120 -12.65 -1.27 15.52
N GLY A 121 -13.66 -0.49 15.11
CA GLY A 121 -14.80 -0.06 15.94
C GLY A 121 -14.51 1.07 16.94
N GLY A 122 -13.25 1.46 17.13
CA GLY A 122 -12.82 2.47 18.11
C GLY A 122 -12.62 3.89 17.57
N LEU A 123 -12.57 4.06 16.25
CA LEU A 123 -12.35 5.34 15.58
C LEU A 123 -13.48 5.61 14.58
N GLU A 124 -13.94 6.85 14.52
CA GLU A 124 -14.94 7.32 13.56
C GLU A 124 -14.38 8.46 12.72
N GLU A 125 -14.71 8.48 11.43
CA GLU A 125 -14.30 9.55 10.53
C GLU A 125 -15.06 10.84 10.87
N ARG A 126 -14.31 11.87 11.22
CA ARG A 126 -14.87 13.20 11.55
C ARG A 126 -15.21 13.99 10.30
N ALA A 127 -14.47 13.77 9.22
CA ALA A 127 -14.64 14.46 7.95
C ALA A 127 -14.24 13.56 6.77
N PRO A 128 -14.76 13.83 5.55
CA PRO A 128 -14.35 13.09 4.37
C PRO A 128 -12.83 13.18 4.12
N PRO A 129 -12.20 12.13 3.58
CA PRO A 129 -10.79 12.13 3.22
C PRO A 129 -10.42 13.31 2.32
N LYS A 130 -9.29 13.95 2.60
CA LYS A 130 -8.74 15.06 1.79
C LYS A 130 -7.39 14.69 1.22
N GLN A 131 -7.16 15.04 -0.04
CA GLN A 131 -5.84 14.89 -0.65
C GLN A 131 -5.01 16.15 -0.41
N ILE A 132 -3.82 15.96 0.15
CA ILE A 132 -2.88 17.03 0.45
C ILE A 132 -1.61 16.78 -0.35
N ARG A 133 -1.12 17.83 -1.01
CA ARG A 133 0.17 17.78 -1.70
C ARG A 133 1.29 17.75 -0.67
N VAL A 134 2.14 16.73 -0.76
CA VAL A 134 3.36 16.63 0.03
C VAL A 134 4.51 17.16 -0.82
N PRO A 135 5.16 18.27 -0.42
CA PRO A 135 6.31 18.78 -1.15
C PRO A 135 7.48 17.82 -0.98
N VAL A 136 7.87 17.16 -2.07
CA VAL A 136 9.10 16.36 -2.14
C VAL A 136 10.17 17.21 -2.80
N ASP A 137 11.36 17.21 -2.22
CA ASP A 137 12.52 17.83 -2.87
C ASP A 137 12.90 17.02 -4.12
N ARG A 138 12.63 17.62 -5.28
CA ARG A 138 12.92 17.05 -6.61
C ARG A 138 14.14 17.70 -7.25
N SER A 139 14.91 18.51 -6.54
CA SER A 139 16.07 19.23 -7.09
C SER A 139 17.13 18.31 -7.71
N ARG A 140 17.22 17.07 -7.24
CA ARG A 140 18.15 16.04 -7.75
C ARG A 140 17.55 15.13 -8.81
N TRP A 141 16.30 15.35 -9.21
CA TRP A 141 15.60 14.52 -10.17
C TRP A 141 15.88 15.04 -11.57
N ARG A 142 16.21 14.13 -12.48
CA ARG A 142 16.37 14.38 -13.91
C ARG A 142 15.16 13.83 -14.63
N ASP A 143 14.20 14.70 -14.90
CA ASP A 143 12.95 14.35 -15.55
C ASP A 143 13.19 13.94 -17.02
N GLY A 144 12.48 12.92 -17.50
CA GLY A 144 12.51 12.53 -18.91
C GLY A 144 13.74 11.72 -19.37
N GLU A 145 14.70 11.45 -18.48
CA GLU A 145 15.90 10.68 -18.80
C GLU A 145 15.74 9.18 -18.58
N GLY A 146 14.75 8.76 -17.79
CA GLY A 146 14.50 7.36 -17.50
C GLY A 146 13.76 6.60 -18.62
N PRO A 147 13.50 5.30 -18.38
CA PRO A 147 12.75 4.48 -19.33
C PRO A 147 11.33 5.01 -19.55
N THR A 148 10.73 4.64 -20.68
CA THR A 148 9.35 5.01 -20.99
C THR A 148 8.37 4.11 -20.24
N ASN A 149 7.41 4.69 -19.53
CA ASN A 149 6.25 3.98 -19.00
C ASN A 149 5.37 3.53 -20.18
N LEU A 150 5.17 2.22 -20.34
CA LEU A 150 4.43 1.66 -21.47
C LEU A 150 2.94 2.01 -21.47
N ALA A 151 2.35 2.27 -20.30
CA ALA A 151 0.93 2.57 -20.18
C ALA A 151 0.61 4.05 -20.48
N SER A 152 1.51 4.98 -20.11
CA SER A 152 1.29 6.41 -20.30
C SER A 152 2.12 7.06 -21.42
N GLY A 153 3.18 6.39 -21.89
CA GLY A 153 4.16 6.96 -22.82
C GLY A 153 5.09 8.00 -22.18
N ALA A 154 4.89 8.37 -20.91
CA ALA A 154 5.74 9.31 -20.21
C ALA A 154 7.05 8.64 -19.78
N ARG A 155 8.15 9.40 -19.78
CA ARG A 155 9.45 8.92 -19.31
C ARG A 155 9.62 9.16 -17.82
N TYR A 156 10.12 8.16 -17.11
CA TYR A 156 10.38 8.27 -15.68
C TYR A 156 11.49 9.27 -15.36
N PRO A 157 11.42 9.99 -14.22
CA PRO A 157 12.56 10.70 -13.69
C PRO A 157 13.64 9.73 -13.20
N LEU A 158 14.90 10.15 -13.28
CA LEU A 158 16.04 9.47 -12.66
C LEU A 158 16.61 10.32 -11.53
N ALA A 159 17.17 9.66 -10.51
CA ALA A 159 18.07 10.29 -9.57
C ALA A 159 19.31 9.42 -9.37
N THR A 160 20.44 10.07 -9.14
CA THR A 160 21.67 9.37 -8.76
C THR A 160 21.74 9.34 -7.24
N VAL A 161 21.84 8.15 -6.67
CA VAL A 161 22.03 7.93 -5.24
C VAL A 161 23.37 7.24 -5.01
N ALA A 162 24.03 7.58 -3.91
CA ALA A 162 25.23 6.88 -3.49
C ALA A 162 24.83 5.80 -2.48
N ASP A 163 25.27 4.57 -2.70
CA ASP A 163 25.18 3.51 -1.71
C ASP A 163 25.91 3.95 -0.43
N PRO A 164 25.29 3.89 0.75
CA PRO A 164 25.86 4.44 1.98
C PRO A 164 27.11 3.69 2.47
N VAL A 165 27.33 2.45 2.03
CA VAL A 165 28.43 1.59 2.45
C VAL A 165 29.53 1.57 1.41
N THR A 166 29.19 1.33 0.14
CA THR A 166 30.16 1.18 -0.95
C THR A 166 30.50 2.52 -1.62
N LEU A 167 29.72 3.57 -1.35
CA LEU A 167 29.81 4.89 -2.00
C LEU A 167 29.64 4.84 -3.52
N ARG A 168 29.23 3.70 -4.07
CA ARG A 168 28.97 3.54 -5.49
C ARG A 168 27.75 4.38 -5.86
N GLN A 169 27.86 5.10 -6.96
CA GLN A 169 26.73 5.84 -7.52
C GLN A 169 25.87 4.91 -8.37
N ASP A 170 24.61 4.80 -8.00
CA ASP A 170 23.60 4.02 -8.71
C ASP A 170 22.48 4.94 -9.21
N GLU A 171 21.92 4.60 -10.36
CA GLU A 171 20.76 5.30 -10.92
C GLU A 171 19.45 4.66 -10.44
N VAL A 172 18.57 5.51 -9.91
CA VAL A 172 17.27 5.14 -9.40
C VAL A 172 16.19 5.75 -10.27
N VAL A 173 15.37 4.88 -10.85
CA VAL A 173 14.12 5.25 -11.50
C VAL A 173 13.10 5.65 -10.44
N LEU A 174 12.53 6.83 -10.59
CA LEU A 174 11.57 7.42 -9.67
C LEU A 174 10.14 7.34 -10.23
N PRO A 175 9.11 7.33 -9.37
CA PRO A 175 7.75 7.24 -9.83
C PRO A 175 7.26 8.54 -10.50
N LEU A 176 6.31 8.39 -11.41
CA LEU A 176 5.60 9.51 -12.04
C LEU A 176 4.47 10.04 -11.14
N GLY A 177 4.17 11.32 -11.30
CA GLY A 177 3.03 11.99 -10.66
C GLY A 177 3.44 12.94 -9.54
N GLU A 178 2.47 13.72 -9.06
CA GLU A 178 2.64 14.50 -7.83
C GLU A 178 2.54 13.60 -6.60
N THR A 179 3.28 13.92 -5.56
CA THR A 179 3.13 13.26 -4.26
C THR A 179 1.91 13.80 -3.55
N LEU A 180 0.80 13.07 -3.67
CA LEU A 180 -0.45 13.37 -2.97
C LEU A 180 -0.63 12.35 -1.84
N LEU A 181 -0.92 12.85 -0.65
CA LEU A 181 -1.25 12.08 0.55
C LEU A 181 -2.75 12.20 0.78
N THR A 182 -3.45 11.07 0.90
CA THR A 182 -4.82 11.07 1.45
C THR A 182 -4.71 11.17 2.96
N MET A 183 -5.31 12.21 3.53
CA MET A 183 -5.40 12.47 4.96
C MET A 183 -6.85 12.33 5.42
N ILE A 184 -7.03 11.69 6.57
CA ILE A 184 -8.31 11.46 7.21
C ILE A 184 -8.20 11.86 8.67
N GLU A 185 -9.20 12.59 9.15
CA GLU A 185 -9.35 12.98 10.54
C GLU A 185 -10.28 11.98 11.23
N PHE A 186 -9.80 11.35 12.29
CA PHE A 186 -10.55 10.43 13.13
C PHE A 186 -10.74 11.02 14.52
N GLU A 187 -11.91 10.77 15.09
CA GLU A 187 -12.20 10.99 16.50
C GLU A 187 -12.33 9.65 17.23
N GLN A 188 -11.96 9.63 18.51
CA GLN A 188 -12.11 8.46 19.35
C GLN A 188 -13.45 8.54 20.09
N LYS A 189 -14.24 7.47 20.04
CA LYS A 189 -15.57 7.42 20.68
C LYS A 189 -15.59 7.80 22.16
N ASN A 190 -14.52 7.44 22.87
CA ASN A 190 -14.41 7.63 24.31
C ASN A 190 -13.68 8.94 24.69
N ASP A 191 -13.03 9.60 23.73
CA ASP A 191 -12.32 10.86 23.93
C ASP A 191 -12.37 11.71 22.63
N PRO A 192 -13.44 12.48 22.43
CA PRO A 192 -13.61 13.28 21.20
C PRO A 192 -12.61 14.43 21.07
N GLU A 193 -11.88 14.79 22.13
CA GLU A 193 -10.84 15.83 22.07
C GLU A 193 -9.53 15.30 21.47
N LEU A 194 -9.33 13.97 21.49
CA LEU A 194 -8.18 13.35 20.87
C LEU A 194 -8.38 13.20 19.35
N LEU A 195 -7.76 14.11 18.59
CA LEU A 195 -7.73 14.03 17.14
C LEU A 195 -6.62 13.09 16.66
N ILE A 196 -7.00 12.07 15.89
CA ILE A 196 -6.07 11.15 15.23
C ILE A 196 -6.06 11.44 13.74
N LEU A 197 -4.87 11.63 13.17
CA LEU A 197 -4.69 11.83 11.73
C LEU A 197 -4.16 10.55 11.10
N GLY A 198 -4.92 9.97 10.17
CA GLY A 198 -4.46 8.89 9.30
C GLY A 198 -4.03 9.43 7.95
N GLY A 199 -2.84 9.07 7.48
CA GLY A 199 -2.31 9.51 6.19
C GLY A 199 -1.74 8.35 5.39
N TYR A 200 -2.03 8.28 4.09
CA TYR A 200 -1.43 7.28 3.21
C TYR A 200 -1.26 7.75 1.76
N PHE A 201 -0.32 7.11 1.06
CA PHE A 201 -0.17 7.14 -0.38
C PHE A 201 0.51 5.84 -0.82
N PHE A 202 0.44 5.53 -2.11
CA PHE A 202 1.05 4.34 -2.68
C PHE A 202 2.02 4.68 -3.79
N VAL A 203 3.03 3.84 -3.95
CA VAL A 203 3.86 3.78 -5.15
C VAL A 203 3.58 2.45 -5.83
N ALA A 204 2.87 2.48 -6.95
CA ALA A 204 2.45 1.30 -7.68
C ALA A 204 2.57 1.51 -9.18
N ASN A 205 3.01 0.47 -9.90
CA ASN A 205 3.15 0.49 -11.36
C ASN A 205 3.95 1.71 -11.89
N GLY A 206 4.97 2.12 -11.13
CA GLY A 206 5.82 3.27 -11.42
C GLY A 206 5.17 4.63 -11.17
N ARG A 207 4.05 4.72 -10.46
CA ARG A 207 3.31 5.97 -10.22
C ARG A 207 3.03 6.16 -8.74
N ILE A 208 2.94 7.42 -8.33
CA ILE A 208 2.38 7.78 -7.03
C ILE A 208 0.87 7.88 -7.17
N THR A 209 0.12 7.29 -6.24
CA THR A 209 -1.33 7.43 -6.15
C THR A 209 -1.79 7.64 -4.70
N PRO A 210 -2.69 8.59 -4.44
CA PRO A 210 -3.31 8.76 -3.12
C PRO A 210 -4.47 7.78 -2.87
N SER A 211 -4.79 6.89 -3.81
CA SER A 211 -5.98 6.02 -3.74
C SER A 211 -5.62 4.54 -3.91
N ALA A 212 -6.20 3.70 -3.04
CA ALA A 212 -6.13 2.24 -3.15
C ALA A 212 -6.85 1.68 -4.39
N TYR A 213 -7.79 2.43 -4.99
CA TYR A 213 -8.54 2.01 -6.18
C TYR A 213 -7.77 2.24 -7.50
N SER A 214 -6.61 2.86 -7.43
CA SER A 214 -5.80 3.23 -8.61
C SER A 214 -4.50 2.43 -8.70
N ILE A 215 -4.39 1.35 -7.94
CA ILE A 215 -3.26 0.43 -7.86
C ILE A 215 -3.46 -0.75 -8.80
#